data_AF-A0A973Z3T5-F1
#
_entry.id   AF-A0A973Z3T5-F1
#
_cell.length_a   1.000
_cell.length_b   1.000
_cell.length_c   1.000
_cell.angle_alpha   90.00
_cell.angle_beta   90.00
_cell.angle_gamma   90.00
#
_symmetry.space_group_name_H-M   'P 1'
#
loop_
_entity.id
_entity.type
_entity.pdbx_description
1 polymer ?
#
loop_
_entity_poly.entity_id
_entity_poly.type
_entity_poly.pdbx_seq_one_letter_code
_entity_poly.pdbx_strand_id
1 'polypeptide(L)'
;VPSPSFAIVQPYDELVLPVWHVDLFRLDDPSELEELGLESATDGVLVIEWPEKAGQAAWPDALRLTLEFADASARRLTASVPPSWQSRWSQA
;
A
#
# COMPACT_ATOMS: atom_id res chain seq x y z
N VAL A 1 12.89 4.64 6.86
CA VAL A 1 11.50 5.02 7.15
C VAL A 1 10.98 4.09 8.24
N PRO A 2 10.55 4.60 9.40
CA PRO A 2 10.02 3.74 10.47
C PRO A 2 8.62 3.23 10.08
N SER A 3 8.30 1.98 10.45
CA SER A 3 6.92 1.47 10.38
C SER A 3 6.04 2.34 11.29
N PRO A 4 4.83 2.72 10.86
CA PRO A 4 3.87 3.45 11.67
C PRO A 4 3.43 2.60 12.87
N SER A 5 4.21 2.63 13.96
CA SER A 5 3.94 1.74 15.10
C SER A 5 2.65 2.10 15.84
N PHE A 6 2.11 3.31 15.60
CA PHE A 6 0.87 3.82 16.21
C PHE A 6 -0.04 4.60 15.25
N ALA A 7 0.49 5.23 14.19
CA ALA A 7 -0.32 5.97 13.23
C ALA A 7 -0.82 5.03 12.13
N ILE A 8 -2.12 5.01 11.85
CA ILE A 8 -2.65 4.21 10.73
C ILE A 8 -2.22 4.81 9.37
N VAL A 9 -1.99 6.13 9.32
CA VAL A 9 -1.55 6.86 8.13
C VAL A 9 -0.37 7.76 8.49
N GLN A 10 0.69 7.69 7.69
CA GLN A 10 1.89 8.51 7.82
C GLN A 10 2.18 9.23 6.48
N PRO A 11 2.03 10.55 6.41
CA PRO A 11 2.37 11.33 5.21
C PRO A 11 3.89 11.59 5.11
N TYR A 12 4.36 11.70 3.88
CA TYR A 12 5.70 12.12 3.48
C TYR A 12 5.59 13.19 2.38
N ASP A 13 5.41 14.44 2.79
CA ASP A 13 5.13 15.56 1.88
C ASP A 13 6.40 16.20 1.29
N GLU A 14 7.57 15.88 1.85
CA GLU A 14 8.89 16.38 1.41
C GLU A 14 9.41 15.69 0.13
N LEU A 15 8.66 14.72 -0.39
CA LEU A 15 9.01 13.97 -1.59
C LEU A 15 8.49 14.69 -2.85
N VAL A 16 9.14 14.44 -3.99
CA VAL A 16 8.72 14.99 -5.30
C VAL A 16 7.28 14.60 -5.63
N LEU A 17 6.84 13.44 -5.14
CA LEU A 17 5.47 12.96 -5.20
C LEU A 17 5.04 12.65 -3.76
N PRO A 18 3.98 13.27 -3.23
CA PRO A 18 3.51 12.99 -1.88
C PRO A 18 3.22 11.50 -1.69
N VAL A 19 3.67 10.94 -0.58
CA VAL A 19 3.42 9.53 -0.23
C VAL A 19 2.66 9.43 1.08
N TRP A 20 1.60 8.65 1.08
CA TRP A 20 0.89 8.26 2.29
C TRP A 20 1.14 6.77 2.53
N HIS A 21 1.86 6.49 3.62
CA HIS A 21 2.07 5.13 4.09
C HIS A 21 0.95 4.77 5.06
N VAL A 22 0.18 3.75 4.70
CA VAL A 22 -0.97 3.27 5.45
C VAL A 22 -0.66 1.88 5.98
N ASP A 23 -0.85 1.65 7.27
CA ASP A 23 -0.74 0.32 7.90
C ASP A 23 -2.09 -0.09 8.46
N LEU A 24 -2.76 -1.02 7.76
CA LEU A 24 -4.10 -1.48 8.11
C LEU A 24 -4.09 -2.68 9.07
N PHE A 25 -2.94 -3.10 9.62
CA PHE A 25 -2.87 -4.26 10.53
C PHE A 25 -3.89 -4.17 11.68
N ARG A 26 -4.14 -2.95 12.17
CA ARG A 26 -5.05 -2.65 13.28
C ARG A 26 -6.46 -2.24 12.86
N LEU A 27 -6.78 -2.26 11.58
CA LEU A 27 -8.14 -2.04 11.12
C LEU A 27 -8.97 -3.28 11.49
N ASP A 28 -10.02 -3.06 12.28
CA ASP A 28 -10.89 -4.13 12.77
C ASP A 28 -12.08 -4.33 11.83
N ASP A 29 -12.62 -3.24 11.28
CA ASP A 29 -13.73 -3.27 10.32
C ASP A 29 -13.36 -2.51 9.03
N PRO A 30 -13.53 -3.10 7.83
CA PRO A 30 -13.29 -2.41 6.56
C PRO A 30 -14.04 -1.07 6.40
N SER A 31 -15.17 -0.88 7.09
CA SER A 31 -15.92 0.39 7.05
C SER A 31 -15.20 1.56 7.71
N GLU A 32 -14.27 1.30 8.64
CA GLU A 32 -13.44 2.33 9.29
C GLU A 32 -12.44 2.96 8.31
N LEU A 33 -12.24 2.36 7.13
CA LEU A 33 -11.36 2.87 6.09
C LEU A 33 -11.76 4.28 5.61
N GLU A 34 -13.06 4.58 5.58
CA GLU A 34 -13.58 5.89 5.18
C GLU A 34 -13.16 6.99 6.18
N GLU A 35 -13.00 6.66 7.45
CA GLU A 35 -12.58 7.61 8.50
C GLU A 35 -11.10 7.99 8.39
N LEU A 36 -10.30 7.21 7.65
CA LEU A 36 -8.88 7.47 7.43
C LEU A 36 -8.61 8.59 6.42
N GLY A 37 -9.63 9.04 5.67
CA GLY A 37 -9.54 10.17 4.74
C GLY A 37 -8.57 9.93 3.57
N LEU A 38 -8.39 8.67 3.15
CA LEU A 38 -7.42 8.28 2.10
C LEU A 38 -7.78 8.85 0.72
N GLU A 39 -9.02 9.24 0.51
CA GLU A 39 -9.50 9.92 -0.70
C GLU A 39 -8.82 11.28 -0.93
N SER A 40 -8.19 11.86 0.09
CA SER A 40 -7.40 13.09 -0.06
C SER A 40 -6.07 12.88 -0.80
N ALA A 41 -5.65 11.62 -1.03
CA ALA A 41 -4.38 11.27 -1.64
C ALA A 41 -4.36 11.32 -3.19
N THR A 42 -5.19 12.16 -3.82
CA THR A 42 -5.43 12.14 -5.28
C THR A 42 -4.20 12.47 -6.14
N ASP A 43 -3.27 13.27 -5.62
CA ASP A 43 -2.10 13.78 -6.35
C ASP A 43 -0.78 13.13 -5.92
N GLY A 44 -0.85 11.96 -5.27
CA GLY A 44 0.36 11.22 -4.88
C GLY A 44 0.16 9.71 -4.83
N VAL A 45 0.89 9.04 -3.93
CA VAL A 45 0.97 7.58 -3.88
C VAL A 45 0.53 7.08 -2.51
N LEU A 46 -0.43 6.14 -2.53
CA LEU A 46 -0.76 5.32 -1.37
C LEU A 46 0.12 4.08 -1.36
N VAL A 47 0.84 3.86 -0.26
CA VAL A 47 1.58 2.62 0.03
C VAL A 47 0.89 1.96 1.20
N ILE A 48 0.26 0.81 0.96
CA ILE A 48 -0.67 0.21 1.93
C ILE A 48 -0.15 -1.16 2.35
N GLU A 49 0.10 -1.33 3.65
CA GLU A 49 0.37 -2.60 4.29
C GLU A 49 -0.94 -3.25 4.76
N TRP A 50 -1.00 -4.59 4.67
CA TRP A 50 -2.18 -5.40 4.97
C TRP A 50 -3.46 -4.96 4.22
N PRO A 51 -3.41 -4.74 2.88
CA PRO A 51 -4.53 -4.24 2.10
C PRO A 51 -5.77 -5.14 2.15
N GLU A 52 -5.64 -6.42 2.49
CA GLU A 52 -6.76 -7.34 2.71
C GLU A 52 -7.74 -6.90 3.80
N LYS A 53 -7.27 -6.07 4.75
CA LYS A 53 -8.08 -5.50 5.83
C LYS A 53 -9.09 -4.48 5.32
N ALA A 54 -8.82 -3.83 4.20
CA ALA A 54 -9.76 -2.93 3.51
C ALA A 54 -10.87 -3.68 2.74
N GLY A 55 -10.85 -5.02 2.73
CA GLY A 55 -11.75 -5.84 1.95
C GLY A 55 -11.27 -6.08 0.52
N GLN A 56 -11.77 -7.16 -0.09
CA GLN A 56 -11.26 -7.68 -1.38
C GLN A 56 -11.49 -6.76 -2.58
N ALA A 57 -12.43 -5.83 -2.48
CA ALA A 57 -12.76 -4.88 -3.54
C ALA A 57 -11.91 -3.59 -3.49
N ALA A 58 -11.11 -3.39 -2.44
CA ALA A 58 -10.30 -2.19 -2.31
C ALA A 58 -9.19 -2.15 -3.37
N TRP A 59 -9.11 -1.00 -4.05
CA TRP A 59 -8.15 -0.67 -5.11
C TRP A 59 -7.96 -1.80 -6.15
N PRO A 60 -8.96 -2.07 -7.01
CA PRO A 60 -8.89 -3.17 -7.98
C PRO A 60 -7.72 -3.02 -8.97
N ASP A 61 -7.34 -1.79 -9.28
CA ASP A 61 -6.25 -1.44 -10.21
C ASP A 61 -4.91 -1.16 -9.53
N ALA A 62 -4.76 -1.51 -8.24
CA ALA A 62 -3.49 -1.36 -7.53
C ALA A 62 -2.44 -2.37 -8.01
N LEU A 63 -1.18 -1.91 -8.12
CA LEU A 63 -0.02 -2.79 -8.14
C LEU A 63 0.06 -3.53 -6.79
N ARG A 64 -0.12 -4.85 -6.80
CA ARG A 64 -0.02 -5.64 -5.57
C ARG A 64 1.36 -6.25 -5.47
N LEU A 65 2.00 -6.05 -4.32
CA LEU A 65 3.30 -6.60 -3.99
C LEU A 65 3.14 -7.60 -2.84
N THR A 66 3.54 -8.84 -3.07
CA THR A 66 3.56 -9.89 -2.04
C THR A 66 5.00 -10.21 -1.67
N LEU A 67 5.33 -10.13 -0.39
CA LEU A 67 6.64 -10.50 0.14
C LEU A 67 6.53 -11.79 0.95
N GLU A 68 7.31 -12.80 0.58
CA GLU A 68 7.30 -14.10 1.23
C GLU A 68 8.71 -14.49 1.69
N PHE A 69 8.81 -15.32 2.72
CA PHE A 69 10.06 -15.95 3.12
C PHE A 69 10.41 -17.02 2.07
N ALA A 70 11.51 -16.83 1.34
CA ALA A 70 12.02 -17.83 0.41
C ALA A 70 12.94 -18.84 1.12
N ASP A 71 13.72 -18.34 2.09
CA ASP A 71 14.52 -19.10 3.04
C ASP A 71 14.73 -18.28 4.33
N ALA A 72 15.64 -18.72 5.21
CA ALA A 72 15.93 -18.04 6.49
C ALA A 72 16.45 -16.60 6.32
N SER A 73 17.12 -16.29 5.21
CA SER A 73 17.78 -15.02 4.91
C SER A 73 17.25 -14.31 3.66
N ALA A 74 16.46 -14.98 2.83
CA ALA A 74 15.96 -14.46 1.58
C ALA A 74 14.45 -14.18 1.62
N ARG A 75 14.04 -13.20 0.80
CA ARG A 75 12.65 -12.89 0.53
C ARG A 75 12.37 -13.03 -0.95
N ARG A 76 11.17 -13.51 -1.27
CA ARG A 76 10.61 -13.47 -2.62
C ARG A 76 9.63 -12.31 -2.67
N LEU A 77 9.84 -11.41 -3.62
CA LEU A 77 8.89 -10.37 -3.98
C LEU A 77 8.16 -10.80 -5.25
N THR A 78 6.83 -10.86 -5.19
CA THR A 78 5.97 -11.12 -6.35
C THR A 78 5.14 -9.87 -6.61
N ALA A 79 5.15 -9.38 -7.85
CA ALA A 79 4.34 -8.24 -8.27
C ALA A 79 3.18 -8.72 -9.17
N SER A 80 1.95 -8.41 -8.77
CA SER A 80 0.77 -8.52 -9.62
C SER A 80 0.49 -7.15 -10.24
N VAL A 81 0.73 -7.05 -11.54
CA VAL A 81 0.72 -5.79 -12.29
C VAL A 81 -0.56 -5.70 -13.12
N PRO A 82 -1.57 -4.91 -12.71
CA PRO A 82 -2.80 -4.74 -13.49
C PRO A 82 -2.55 -3.90 -14.76
N PRO A 83 -3.49 -3.89 -15.74
CA PRO A 83 -3.32 -3.18 -17.01
C PRO A 83 -2.93 -1.70 -16.87
N SER A 84 -3.49 -1.00 -15.88
CA SER A 84 -3.18 0.41 -15.57
C SER A 84 -1.72 0.66 -15.21
N TRP A 85 -0.98 -0.36 -14.77
CA TRP A 85 0.41 -0.29 -14.36
C TRP A 85 1.40 -0.78 -15.41
N GLN A 86 0.95 -1.47 -16.47
CA GLN A 86 1.86 -2.10 -17.45
C GLN A 86 2.81 -1.10 -18.14
N SER A 87 2.33 0.10 -18.47
CA SER A 87 3.16 1.15 -19.10
C SER A 87 4.13 1.83 -18.12
N ARG A 88 3.86 1.73 -16.81
CA ARG A 88 4.67 2.32 -15.73
C ARG A 88 5.67 1.31 -15.17
N TRP A 89 5.42 0.02 -15.37
CA TRP A 89 6.20 -1.07 -14.81
C TRP A 89 7.36 -1.45 -15.74
N SER A 90 8.59 -1.07 -15.40
CA SER A 90 9.79 -1.53 -16.10
C SER A 90 10.42 -2.70 -15.34
N GLN A 91 10.36 -3.91 -15.90
CA GLN A 91 11.28 -4.97 -15.48
C GLN A 91 12.60 -4.75 -16.23
N ALA A 92 13.51 -4.03 -15.59
CA ALA A 92 14.90 -3.95 -16.03
C ALA A 92 15.67 -5.18 -15.52
#